data_AF-A0A7W0KY04-F1
#
_entry.id   AF-A0A7W0KY04-F1
#
_cell.length_a   1.000
_cell.length_b   1.000
_cell.length_c   1.000
_cell.angle_alpha   90.00
_cell.angle_beta   90.00
_cell.angle_gamma   90.00
#
_symmetry.space_group_name_H-M   'P 1'
#
loop_
_entity.id
_entity.type
_entity.pdbx_description
1 polymer ?
#
loop_
_entity_poly.entity_id
_entity_poly.type
_entity_poly.pdbx_seq_one_letter_code
_entity_poly.pdbx_strand_id
1 'polypeptide(L)'
;MDEPASGWIIGGARILTGLLWLANLHWKVPPAFGEDSGGGLYKYSESVTRNSPLAPFTWVTEELILPNFRFFGWVTLVVELLLAMLLLVGYRTRIVALVGAAWSVPILLSVIYYDRADEWSWSYFMMIGLHLVLFATDAGRHLGIDGVLARNGDAARRSLAIVGSVAIAVGVLGLIVARSVSFAGSEAALLGSDAGFANPDGDIVRRWELKFLFFNPLWALLTILFGALLVIGARSARTVAVALAGATGFGVLAIVVFVTQTFDYLRDDGQVQVISTASNAALWGALALAGVLLARRSSTVAVPASEG
;
A
#
# COMPACT_ATOMS: atom_id res chain seq x y z
N MET A 1 14.37 -13.08 26.25
CA MET A 1 14.45 -12.02 25.21
C MET A 1 13.73 -10.83 25.77
N ASP A 2 14.37 -9.66 25.78
CA ASP A 2 13.74 -8.44 26.29
C ASP A 2 12.43 -8.18 25.52
N GLU A 3 11.33 -8.12 26.27
CA GLU A 3 9.96 -7.90 25.77
C GLU A 3 9.85 -6.77 24.70
N PRO A 4 10.56 -5.62 24.83
CA PRO A 4 10.54 -4.58 23.79
C PRO A 4 11.22 -4.98 22.48
N ALA A 5 12.34 -5.71 22.53
CA ALA A 5 13.07 -6.11 21.31
C ALA A 5 12.23 -7.06 20.45
N SER A 6 11.47 -7.95 21.09
CA SER A 6 10.50 -8.83 20.42
C SER A 6 9.41 -8.03 19.69
N GLY A 7 8.88 -6.97 20.33
CA GLY A 7 7.83 -6.15 19.74
C GLY A 7 8.25 -5.39 18.47
N TRP A 8 9.47 -4.84 18.43
CA TRP A 8 9.97 -4.16 17.22
C TRP A 8 10.11 -5.12 16.04
N ILE A 9 10.56 -6.36 16.29
CA ILE A 9 10.69 -7.38 15.25
C ILE A 9 9.32 -7.77 14.70
N ILE A 10 8.34 -8.03 15.58
CA ILE A 10 6.98 -8.42 15.17
C ILE A 10 6.30 -7.28 14.38
N GLY A 11 6.36 -6.05 14.90
CA GLY A 11 5.80 -4.88 14.21
C GLY A 11 6.50 -4.60 12.89
N GLY A 12 7.83 -4.77 12.85
CA GLY A 12 8.64 -4.64 11.64
C GLY A 12 8.27 -5.67 10.58
N ALA A 13 8.11 -6.94 10.96
CA ALA A 13 7.66 -8.00 10.05
C ALA A 13 6.28 -7.68 9.44
N ARG A 14 5.35 -7.14 10.23
CA ARG A 14 4.05 -6.68 9.74
C ARG A 14 4.19 -5.57 8.70
N ILE A 15 5.03 -4.56 8.97
CA ILE A 15 5.26 -3.44 8.05
C ILE A 15 5.90 -3.95 6.74
N LEU A 16 6.89 -4.84 6.83
CA LEU A 16 7.51 -5.46 5.64
C LEU A 16 6.49 -6.26 4.82
N THR A 17 5.58 -6.97 5.48
CA THR A 17 4.49 -7.69 4.80
C THR A 17 3.53 -6.71 4.10
N GLY A 18 3.20 -5.60 4.76
CA GLY A 18 2.41 -4.52 4.15
C GLY A 18 3.11 -3.90 2.94
N LEU A 19 4.42 -3.69 3.01
CA LEU A 19 5.24 -3.20 1.89
C LEU A 19 5.30 -4.21 0.73
N LEU A 20 5.31 -5.51 1.01
CA LEU A 20 5.24 -6.56 -0.01
C LEU A 20 3.92 -6.47 -0.81
N TRP A 21 2.78 -6.29 -0.13
CA TRP A 21 1.50 -6.08 -0.82
C TRP A 21 1.47 -4.74 -1.56
N LEU A 22 2.00 -3.68 -0.94
CA LEU A 22 2.09 -2.36 -1.55
C LEU A 22 2.87 -2.41 -2.87
N ALA A 23 3.99 -3.13 -2.87
CA ALA A 23 4.83 -3.33 -4.05
C ALA A 23 4.11 -4.11 -5.15
N ASN A 24 3.11 -4.93 -4.83
CA ASN A 24 2.38 -5.72 -5.81
C ASN A 24 1.25 -4.96 -6.53
N LEU A 25 0.91 -3.76 -6.09
CA LEU A 25 -0.21 -2.99 -6.64
C LEU A 25 0.13 -2.29 -7.95
N HIS A 26 1.36 -1.78 -8.12
CA HIS A 26 1.71 -0.87 -9.22
C HIS A 26 1.57 -1.49 -10.62
N TRP A 27 1.81 -2.80 -10.75
CA TRP A 27 1.75 -3.50 -12.04
C TRP A 27 0.34 -4.00 -12.40
N LYS A 28 -0.62 -3.92 -11.47
CA LYS A 28 -2.03 -4.31 -11.69
C LYS A 28 -2.83 -3.14 -12.23
N VAL A 29 -2.64 -2.85 -13.51
CA VAL A 29 -3.17 -1.66 -14.19
C VAL A 29 -4.65 -1.87 -14.59
N PRO A 30 -5.62 -1.20 -13.96
CA PRO A 30 -7.03 -1.23 -14.39
C PRO A 30 -7.20 -0.54 -15.75
N PRO A 31 -8.36 -0.64 -16.44
CA PRO A 31 -9.49 -1.51 -16.11
C PRO A 31 -9.35 -2.92 -16.72
N ALA A 32 -8.43 -3.12 -17.66
CA ALA A 32 -8.28 -4.39 -18.39
C ALA A 32 -7.31 -5.36 -17.72
N PHE A 33 -6.43 -4.91 -16.82
CA PHE A 33 -5.48 -5.75 -16.08
C PHE A 33 -4.61 -6.66 -16.97
N GLY A 34 -4.36 -6.22 -18.21
CA GLY A 34 -3.58 -6.95 -19.21
C GLY A 34 -4.37 -7.89 -20.12
N GLU A 35 -5.70 -7.97 -19.99
CA GLU A 35 -6.56 -8.80 -20.85
C GLU A 35 -6.38 -8.49 -22.34
N ASP A 36 -6.41 -7.21 -22.71
CA ASP A 36 -6.34 -6.78 -24.12
C ASP A 36 -4.96 -7.08 -24.77
N SER A 37 -3.91 -7.28 -23.97
CA SER A 37 -2.54 -7.53 -24.44
C SER A 37 -2.03 -8.95 -24.13
N GLY A 38 -2.81 -9.78 -23.44
CA GLY A 38 -2.34 -11.07 -22.90
C GLY A 38 -1.27 -10.93 -21.81
N GLY A 39 -1.11 -9.73 -21.23
CA GLY A 39 -0.07 -9.37 -20.27
C GLY A 39 -0.59 -9.23 -18.84
N GLY A 40 0.19 -8.53 -18.00
CA GLY A 40 -0.24 -8.11 -16.66
C GLY A 40 -0.76 -9.26 -15.78
N LEU A 41 -1.86 -9.00 -15.07
CA LEU A 41 -2.51 -9.98 -14.20
C LEU A 41 -3.15 -11.11 -15.03
N TYR A 42 -3.69 -10.77 -16.20
CA TYR A 42 -4.37 -11.72 -17.08
C TYR A 42 -3.47 -12.90 -17.45
N LYS A 43 -2.21 -12.63 -17.79
CA LYS A 43 -1.21 -13.64 -18.13
C LYS A 43 -1.08 -14.76 -17.07
N TYR A 44 -1.16 -14.40 -15.78
CA TYR A 44 -1.07 -15.35 -14.67
C TYR A 44 -2.38 -16.11 -14.43
N SER A 45 -3.52 -15.46 -14.66
CA SER A 45 -4.81 -16.15 -14.59
C SER A 45 -5.01 -17.12 -15.75
N GLU A 46 -4.59 -16.74 -16.96
CA GLU A 46 -4.70 -17.58 -18.14
C GLU A 46 -3.79 -18.82 -18.04
N SER A 47 -2.60 -18.72 -17.43
CA SER A 47 -1.71 -19.87 -17.28
C SER A 47 -2.29 -21.02 -16.45
N VAL A 48 -3.30 -20.75 -15.61
CA VAL A 48 -4.03 -21.77 -14.85
C VAL A 48 -4.69 -22.79 -15.78
N THR A 49 -5.20 -22.35 -16.94
CA THR A 49 -5.86 -23.22 -17.94
C THR A 49 -4.91 -24.26 -18.54
N ARG A 50 -3.60 -23.98 -18.51
CA ARG A 50 -2.57 -24.84 -19.09
C ARG A 50 -1.87 -25.72 -18.07
N ASN A 51 -1.61 -25.19 -16.86
CA ASN A 51 -0.68 -25.83 -15.91
C ASN A 51 -1.21 -25.95 -14.47
N SER A 52 -2.49 -25.73 -14.22
CA SER A 52 -3.03 -25.83 -12.86
C SER A 52 -2.94 -27.26 -12.31
N PRO A 53 -2.45 -27.46 -11.07
CA PRO A 53 -2.40 -28.78 -10.47
C PRO A 53 -3.74 -29.25 -9.89
N LEU A 54 -4.74 -28.38 -9.80
CA LEU A 54 -6.01 -28.66 -9.15
C LEU A 54 -7.18 -28.41 -10.12
N ALA A 55 -7.80 -29.48 -10.59
CA ALA A 55 -8.95 -29.41 -11.51
C ALA A 55 -10.09 -28.48 -11.03
N PRO A 56 -10.46 -28.45 -9.73
CA PRO A 56 -11.48 -27.50 -9.28
C PRO A 56 -11.06 -26.02 -9.45
N PHE A 57 -9.77 -25.71 -9.26
CA PHE A 57 -9.27 -24.35 -9.44
C PHE A 57 -9.21 -23.97 -10.92
N THR A 58 -8.84 -24.91 -11.79
CA THR A 58 -8.92 -24.74 -13.25
C THR A 58 -10.35 -24.43 -13.69
N TRP A 59 -11.32 -25.24 -13.25
CA TRP A 59 -12.73 -25.06 -13.59
C TRP A 59 -13.27 -23.70 -13.14
N VAL A 60 -13.00 -23.28 -11.89
CA VAL A 60 -13.39 -21.93 -11.42
C VAL A 60 -12.74 -20.86 -12.29
N THR A 61 -11.50 -21.06 -12.71
CA THR A 61 -10.79 -20.08 -13.52
C THR A 61 -11.38 -19.96 -14.92
N GLU A 62 -11.66 -21.07 -15.58
CA GLU A 62 -12.20 -21.13 -16.94
C GLU A 62 -13.66 -20.66 -17.02
N GLU A 63 -14.50 -21.07 -16.05
CA GLU A 63 -15.94 -20.84 -16.12
C GLU A 63 -16.38 -19.56 -15.40
N LEU A 64 -15.63 -19.09 -14.41
CA LEU A 64 -16.01 -17.94 -13.60
C LEU A 64 -15.03 -16.78 -13.74
N ILE A 65 -13.73 -17.01 -13.56
CA ILE A 65 -12.75 -15.92 -13.50
C ILE A 65 -12.50 -15.32 -14.88
N LEU A 66 -12.07 -16.10 -15.87
CA LEU A 66 -11.71 -15.59 -17.20
C LEU A 66 -12.89 -14.93 -17.94
N PRO A 67 -14.12 -15.49 -17.94
CA PRO A 67 -15.27 -14.83 -18.57
C PRO A 67 -15.66 -13.51 -17.90
N ASN A 68 -15.27 -13.32 -16.62
CA ASN A 68 -15.55 -12.12 -15.84
C ASN A 68 -14.25 -11.43 -15.39
N PHE A 69 -13.19 -11.50 -16.19
CA PHE A 69 -11.83 -11.24 -15.72
C PHE A 69 -11.66 -9.82 -15.14
N ARG A 70 -12.20 -8.80 -15.81
CA ARG A 70 -12.13 -7.41 -15.32
C ARG A 70 -12.72 -7.23 -13.92
N PHE A 71 -13.82 -7.93 -13.62
CA PHE A 71 -14.42 -7.91 -12.28
C PHE A 71 -13.46 -8.52 -11.25
N PHE A 72 -12.89 -9.70 -11.52
CA PHE A 72 -11.92 -10.34 -10.63
C PHE A 72 -10.60 -9.57 -10.51
N GLY A 73 -10.19 -8.86 -11.57
CA GLY A 73 -9.07 -7.93 -11.54
C GLY A 73 -9.29 -6.78 -10.53
N TRP A 74 -10.49 -6.18 -10.55
CA TRP A 74 -10.87 -5.17 -9.56
C TRP A 74 -10.96 -5.74 -8.14
N VAL A 75 -11.55 -6.92 -7.96
CA VAL A 75 -11.59 -7.61 -6.66
C VAL A 75 -10.16 -7.82 -6.13
N THR A 76 -9.27 -8.33 -6.97
CA THR A 76 -7.85 -8.54 -6.63
C THR A 76 -7.18 -7.24 -6.22
N LEU A 77 -7.32 -6.18 -7.04
CA LEU A 77 -6.72 -4.89 -6.75
C LEU A 77 -7.22 -4.31 -5.42
N VAL A 78 -8.53 -4.36 -5.15
CA VAL A 78 -9.13 -3.81 -3.92
C VAL A 78 -8.70 -4.62 -2.69
N VAL A 79 -8.70 -5.96 -2.77
CA VAL A 79 -8.28 -6.80 -1.63
C VAL A 79 -6.81 -6.55 -1.32
N GLU A 80 -5.94 -6.55 -2.31
CA GLU A 80 -4.51 -6.29 -2.11
C GLU A 80 -4.24 -4.87 -1.59
N LEU A 81 -5.02 -3.88 -2.05
CA LEU A 81 -4.95 -2.51 -1.55
C LEU A 81 -5.28 -2.46 -0.07
N LEU A 82 -6.36 -3.13 0.35
CA LEU A 82 -6.75 -3.19 1.75
C LEU A 82 -5.74 -3.97 2.60
N LEU A 83 -5.16 -5.05 2.09
CA LEU A 83 -4.09 -5.80 2.77
C LEU A 83 -2.87 -4.89 3.01
N ALA A 84 -2.37 -4.22 1.97
CA ALA A 84 -1.27 -3.28 2.08
C ALA A 84 -1.58 -2.17 3.09
N MET A 85 -2.74 -1.51 2.91
CA MET A 85 -3.19 -0.40 3.73
C MET A 85 -3.24 -0.78 5.22
N LEU A 86 -3.93 -1.87 5.56
CA LEU A 86 -4.22 -2.25 6.93
C LEU A 86 -3.02 -2.89 7.64
N LEU A 87 -2.16 -3.62 6.93
CA LEU A 87 -0.92 -4.17 7.49
C LEU A 87 0.11 -3.07 7.76
N LEU A 88 0.23 -2.05 6.90
CA LEU A 88 1.16 -0.94 7.14
C LEU A 88 0.88 -0.25 8.47
N VAL A 89 -0.38 0.11 8.72
CA VAL A 89 -0.78 0.80 9.96
C VAL A 89 -1.05 -0.14 11.14
N GLY A 90 -1.22 -1.43 10.90
CA GLY A 90 -1.55 -2.41 11.92
C GLY A 90 -2.94 -2.20 12.51
N TYR A 91 -3.96 -2.14 11.65
CA TYR A 91 -5.36 -2.07 12.04
C TYR A 91 -6.09 -3.35 11.67
N ARG A 92 -6.82 -3.95 12.63
CA ARG A 92 -7.50 -5.25 12.48
C ARG A 92 -6.57 -6.37 12.03
N THR A 93 -5.32 -6.32 12.48
CA THR A 93 -4.20 -7.10 11.93
C THR A 93 -4.45 -8.60 11.90
N ARG A 94 -5.13 -9.17 12.91
CA ARG A 94 -5.44 -10.60 12.93
C ARG A 94 -6.38 -11.04 11.81
N ILE A 95 -7.43 -10.27 11.55
CA ILE A 95 -8.38 -10.56 10.46
C ILE A 95 -7.67 -10.39 9.12
N VAL A 96 -6.95 -9.28 8.97
CA VAL A 96 -6.20 -8.94 7.76
C VAL A 96 -5.12 -9.99 7.47
N ALA A 97 -4.47 -10.54 8.50
CA ALA A 97 -3.50 -11.61 8.36
C ALA A 97 -4.15 -12.90 7.82
N LEU A 98 -5.31 -13.31 8.36
CA LEU A 98 -6.03 -14.47 7.83
C LEU A 98 -6.50 -14.25 6.38
N VAL A 99 -7.00 -13.05 6.06
CA VAL A 99 -7.37 -12.71 4.69
C VAL A 99 -6.16 -12.77 3.77
N GLY A 100 -5.00 -12.23 4.19
CA GLY A 100 -3.78 -12.27 3.39
C GLY A 100 -3.25 -13.70 3.18
N ALA A 101 -3.34 -14.56 4.20
CA ALA A 101 -3.03 -15.98 4.06
C ALA A 101 -3.97 -16.66 3.05
N ALA A 102 -5.29 -16.42 3.15
CA ALA A 102 -6.26 -16.95 2.22
C ALA A 102 -6.07 -16.41 0.79
N TRP A 103 -5.77 -15.12 0.64
CA TRP A 103 -5.54 -14.45 -0.64
C TRP A 103 -4.24 -14.89 -1.32
N SER A 104 -3.26 -15.33 -0.54
CA SER A 104 -2.02 -15.91 -1.06
C SER A 104 -2.24 -17.26 -1.74
N VAL A 105 -3.31 -17.99 -1.41
CA VAL A 105 -3.62 -19.31 -1.98
C VAL A 105 -3.92 -19.26 -3.49
N PRO A 106 -4.88 -18.46 -4.00
CA PRO A 106 -5.12 -18.38 -5.44
C PRO A 106 -3.89 -17.88 -6.20
N ILE A 107 -3.09 -16.98 -5.60
CA ILE A 107 -1.82 -16.54 -6.20
C ILE A 107 -0.85 -17.73 -6.33
N LEU A 108 -0.62 -18.47 -5.24
CA LEU A 108 0.20 -19.70 -5.26
C LEU A 108 -0.28 -20.68 -6.33
N LEU A 109 -1.58 -20.95 -6.39
CA LEU A 109 -2.14 -21.90 -7.35
C LEU A 109 -1.98 -21.45 -8.80
N SER A 110 -1.93 -20.13 -9.05
CA SER A 110 -1.71 -19.59 -10.40
C SER A 110 -0.27 -19.71 -10.91
N VAL A 111 0.71 -19.84 -9.99
CA VAL A 111 2.14 -19.78 -10.33
C VAL A 111 2.92 -21.04 -9.99
N ILE A 112 2.36 -21.98 -9.21
CA ILE A 112 3.08 -23.16 -8.71
C ILE A 112 3.71 -24.02 -9.82
N TYR A 113 3.12 -24.02 -11.02
CA TYR A 113 3.63 -24.68 -12.24
C TYR A 113 3.63 -23.74 -13.45
N TYR A 114 4.05 -22.49 -13.24
CA TYR A 114 4.00 -21.47 -14.29
C TYR A 114 4.90 -21.79 -15.51
N ASP A 115 4.38 -21.52 -16.72
CA ASP A 115 4.96 -21.90 -18.03
C ASP A 115 6.45 -21.57 -18.20
N ARG A 116 6.87 -20.41 -17.68
CA ARG A 116 8.21 -19.87 -17.93
C ARG A 116 9.23 -20.22 -16.85
N ALA A 117 8.80 -20.91 -15.78
CA ALA A 117 9.61 -21.24 -14.60
C ALA A 117 10.40 -20.05 -14.01
N ASP A 118 9.96 -18.82 -14.28
CA ASP A 118 10.52 -17.56 -13.78
C ASP A 118 9.90 -17.14 -12.44
N GLU A 119 8.91 -17.89 -11.96
CA GLU A 119 8.26 -17.72 -10.66
C GLU A 119 8.81 -18.72 -9.64
N TRP A 120 9.11 -18.24 -8.42
CA TRP A 120 9.56 -19.10 -7.33
C TRP A 120 8.41 -19.43 -6.39
N SER A 121 7.80 -20.61 -6.57
CA SER A 121 6.58 -21.03 -5.86
C SER A 121 6.69 -21.01 -4.32
N TRP A 122 7.89 -21.24 -3.78
CA TRP A 122 8.15 -21.18 -2.33
C TRP A 122 7.95 -19.79 -1.73
N SER A 123 8.11 -18.72 -2.51
CA SER A 123 7.83 -17.37 -2.05
C SER A 123 6.39 -17.20 -1.57
N TYR A 124 5.43 -17.88 -2.21
CA TYR A 124 4.02 -17.82 -1.85
C TYR A 124 3.67 -18.69 -0.64
N PHE A 125 4.36 -19.83 -0.46
CA PHE A 125 4.29 -20.58 0.81
C PHE A 125 4.85 -19.75 1.98
N MET A 126 5.95 -19.04 1.76
CA MET A 126 6.50 -18.10 2.74
C MET A 126 5.54 -16.93 2.99
N MET A 127 4.87 -16.42 1.96
CA MET A 127 3.84 -15.40 2.09
C MET A 127 2.68 -15.88 2.97
N ILE A 128 2.16 -17.10 2.75
CA ILE A 128 1.15 -17.72 3.62
C ILE A 128 1.68 -17.85 5.05
N GLY A 129 2.86 -18.43 5.23
CA GLY A 129 3.48 -18.64 6.54
C GLY A 129 3.69 -17.34 7.32
N LEU A 130 4.15 -16.28 6.64
CA LEU A 130 4.34 -14.95 7.21
C LEU A 130 3.02 -14.39 7.75
N HIS A 131 1.93 -14.49 6.99
CA HIS A 131 0.60 -14.10 7.46
C HIS A 131 0.14 -14.92 8.68
N LEU A 132 0.38 -16.23 8.70
CA LEU A 132 0.05 -17.07 9.86
C LEU A 132 0.86 -16.68 11.10
N VAL A 133 2.14 -16.30 10.93
CA VAL A 133 2.96 -15.76 12.03
C VAL A 133 2.41 -14.43 12.53
N LEU A 134 2.02 -13.51 11.65
CA LEU A 134 1.40 -12.24 12.04
C LEU A 134 0.08 -12.44 12.79
N PHE A 135 -0.72 -13.44 12.39
CA PHE A 135 -1.94 -13.83 13.08
C PHE A 135 -1.64 -14.38 14.48
N ALA A 136 -0.66 -15.28 14.60
CA ALA A 136 -0.30 -15.96 15.85
C ALA A 136 0.34 -15.00 16.88
N THR A 137 1.09 -14.02 16.41
CA THR A 137 1.85 -13.07 17.26
C THR A 137 1.06 -11.81 17.63
N ASP A 138 -0.17 -11.65 17.14
CA ASP A 138 -0.98 -10.44 17.30
C ASP A 138 -0.21 -9.16 16.93
N ALA A 139 0.38 -9.16 15.73
CA ALA A 139 1.33 -8.15 15.29
C ALA A 139 0.76 -6.71 15.24
N GLY A 140 -0.56 -6.53 15.35
CA GLY A 140 -1.21 -5.22 15.49
C GLY A 140 -0.93 -4.56 16.84
N ARG A 141 -0.64 -5.33 17.88
CA ARG A 141 -0.28 -4.79 19.22
C ARG A 141 1.10 -4.14 19.25
N HIS A 142 1.93 -4.43 18.25
CA HIS A 142 3.31 -3.97 18.17
C HIS A 142 3.47 -2.97 17.01
N LEU A 143 3.80 -1.71 17.33
CA LEU A 143 3.91 -0.62 16.34
C LEU A 143 2.65 -0.42 15.47
N GLY A 144 1.50 -0.92 15.92
CA GLY A 144 0.24 -0.87 15.19
C GLY A 144 -0.82 -0.05 15.91
N ILE A 145 -1.81 0.37 15.15
CA ILE A 145 -2.99 1.07 15.66
C ILE A 145 -3.76 0.18 16.64
N ASP A 146 -3.86 -1.13 16.42
CA ASP A 146 -4.57 -2.04 17.33
C ASP A 146 -4.04 -1.92 18.77
N GLY A 147 -2.71 -1.89 18.93
CA GLY A 147 -2.06 -1.69 20.24
C GLY A 147 -2.26 -0.29 20.83
N VAL A 148 -2.34 0.75 19.99
CA VAL A 148 -2.57 2.13 20.43
C VAL A 148 -4.01 2.34 20.88
N LEU A 149 -4.99 1.82 20.13
CA LEU A 149 -6.41 1.94 20.46
C LEU A 149 -6.78 1.19 21.75
N ALA A 150 -6.06 0.12 22.06
CA ALA A 150 -6.19 -0.59 23.34
C ALA A 150 -5.66 0.21 24.55
N ARG A 151 -4.94 1.31 24.33
CA ARG A 151 -4.40 2.22 25.37
C ARG A 151 -5.27 3.47 25.53
N ASN A 152 -4.78 4.48 26.24
CA ASN A 152 -5.48 5.73 26.52
C ASN A 152 -5.38 6.76 25.38
N GLY A 153 -6.09 7.89 25.52
CA GLY A 153 -6.10 8.96 24.51
C GLY A 153 -4.76 9.68 24.35
N ASP A 154 -3.89 9.69 25.37
CA ASP A 154 -2.56 10.28 25.26
C ASP A 154 -1.63 9.43 24.40
N ALA A 155 -1.72 8.10 24.49
CA ALA A 155 -1.04 7.21 23.57
C ALA A 155 -1.50 7.47 22.13
N ALA A 156 -2.79 7.66 21.90
CA ALA A 156 -3.32 8.01 20.59
C ALA A 156 -2.82 9.37 20.08
N ARG A 157 -2.76 10.38 20.95
CA ARG A 157 -2.22 11.71 20.61
C ARG A 157 -0.74 11.66 20.24
N ARG A 158 0.08 10.91 20.98
CA ARG A 158 1.50 10.71 20.65
C ARG A 158 1.65 9.97 19.31
N SER A 159 0.85 8.92 19.09
CA SER A 159 0.86 8.19 17.83
C SER A 159 0.41 9.06 16.65
N LEU A 160 -0.53 9.99 16.85
CA LEU A 160 -0.95 10.95 15.83
C LEU A 160 0.22 11.83 15.37
N ALA A 161 1.04 12.32 16.31
CA ALA A 161 2.26 13.05 15.99
C ALA A 161 3.28 12.18 15.24
N ILE A 162 3.46 10.92 15.65
CA ILE A 162 4.39 9.98 14.98
C ILE A 162 3.95 9.72 13.53
N VAL A 163 2.66 9.42 13.30
CA VAL A 163 2.11 9.21 11.95
C VAL A 163 2.27 10.48 11.11
N GLY A 164 2.03 11.65 11.70
CA GLY A 164 2.27 12.94 11.03
C GLY A 164 3.74 13.13 10.64
N SER A 165 4.68 12.84 11.54
CA SER A 165 6.12 12.91 11.25
C SER A 165 6.55 11.93 10.17
N VAL A 166 6.01 10.69 10.17
CA VAL A 166 6.26 9.71 9.12
C VAL A 166 5.74 10.22 7.77
N ALA A 167 4.54 10.79 7.72
CA ALA A 167 3.99 11.37 6.50
C ALA A 167 4.84 12.54 5.98
N ILE A 168 5.33 13.44 6.86
CA ILE A 168 6.27 14.50 6.49
C ILE A 168 7.54 13.89 5.90
N ALA A 169 8.15 12.91 6.56
CA ALA A 169 9.38 12.27 6.08
C ALA A 169 9.17 11.63 4.70
N VAL A 170 8.06 10.90 4.50
CA VAL A 170 7.69 10.31 3.22
C VAL A 170 7.49 11.39 2.14
N GLY A 171 6.78 12.47 2.45
CA GLY A 171 6.57 13.57 1.51
C GLY A 171 7.86 14.31 1.17
N VAL A 172 8.78 14.50 2.12
CA VAL A 172 10.11 15.08 1.86
C VAL A 172 10.95 14.17 0.97
N LEU A 173 10.96 12.86 1.24
CA LEU A 173 11.60 11.87 0.35
C LEU A 173 10.99 11.92 -1.05
N GLY A 174 9.65 12.02 -1.14
CA GLY A 174 8.94 12.20 -2.41
C GLY A 174 9.35 13.47 -3.16
N LEU A 175 9.60 14.59 -2.47
CA LEU A 175 10.13 15.81 -3.09
C LEU A 175 11.55 15.63 -3.61
N ILE A 176 12.40 14.89 -2.90
CA ILE A 176 13.76 14.61 -3.34
C ILE A 176 13.72 13.78 -4.63
N VAL A 177 12.90 12.72 -4.66
CA VAL A 177 12.69 11.86 -5.83
C VAL A 177 12.09 12.66 -7.00
N ALA A 178 11.06 13.47 -6.75
CA ALA A 178 10.43 14.28 -7.80
C ALA A 178 11.38 15.32 -8.42
N ARG A 179 12.37 15.82 -7.64
CA ARG A 179 13.39 16.77 -8.13
C ARG A 179 14.51 16.10 -8.92
N SER A 180 14.72 14.79 -8.76
CA SER A 180 15.76 14.06 -9.50
C SER A 180 15.32 13.61 -10.90
N VAL A 181 14.04 13.76 -11.25
CA VAL A 181 13.53 13.45 -12.59
C VAL A 181 13.79 14.64 -13.53
N SER A 182 14.96 14.68 -14.16
CA SER A 182 15.39 15.83 -14.98
C SER A 182 14.84 15.87 -16.42
N PHE A 183 13.92 14.98 -16.82
CA PHE A 183 13.66 14.77 -18.25
C PHE A 183 12.20 14.62 -18.70
N ALA A 184 11.23 14.56 -17.80
CA ALA A 184 9.84 14.45 -18.21
C ALA A 184 9.33 15.86 -18.56
N GLY A 185 8.94 16.13 -19.81
CA GLY A 185 8.35 17.41 -20.23
C GLY A 185 7.23 17.87 -19.26
N SER A 186 6.85 19.15 -19.31
CA SER A 186 5.99 19.78 -18.28
C SER A 186 4.70 19.03 -17.91
N GLU A 187 4.19 18.17 -18.80
CA GLU A 187 3.05 17.28 -18.54
C GLU A 187 3.39 16.01 -17.75
N ALA A 188 4.56 15.40 -17.97
CA ALA A 188 5.00 14.17 -17.31
C ALA A 188 5.62 14.44 -15.92
N ALA A 189 6.19 15.62 -15.69
CA ALA A 189 6.64 16.07 -14.37
C ALA A 189 5.50 16.20 -13.34
N LEU A 190 4.25 16.34 -13.82
CA LEU A 190 3.05 16.47 -12.99
C LEU A 190 2.44 15.13 -12.57
N LEU A 191 2.83 14.01 -13.16
CA LEU A 191 2.20 12.71 -12.89
C LEU A 191 3.13 11.71 -12.18
N GLY A 192 4.43 12.01 -12.11
CA GLY A 192 5.45 11.13 -11.54
C GLY A 192 5.91 10.10 -12.57
N SER A 193 7.22 9.80 -12.61
CA SER A 193 7.83 8.88 -13.57
C SER A 193 9.09 8.26 -12.94
N ASP A 194 9.31 6.95 -13.16
CA ASP A 194 10.59 6.23 -12.93
C ASP A 194 11.52 6.47 -14.13
N ALA A 195 11.57 7.70 -14.66
CA ALA A 195 12.52 8.04 -15.71
C ALA A 195 13.91 7.97 -15.07
N GLY A 196 14.53 6.80 -15.23
CA GLY A 196 15.81 6.46 -14.65
C GLY A 196 16.87 7.54 -14.93
N PHE A 197 17.87 7.57 -14.06
CA PHE A 197 18.97 8.52 -14.17
C PHE A 197 19.68 8.35 -15.51
N ALA A 198 19.75 9.40 -16.32
CA ALA A 198 20.71 9.43 -17.42
C ALA A 198 22.12 9.32 -16.80
N ASN A 199 22.90 8.30 -17.18
CA ASN A 199 24.33 8.30 -16.89
C ASN A 199 25.00 9.50 -17.62
N PRO A 200 26.27 9.81 -17.32
CA PRO A 200 27.01 10.85 -18.04
C PRO A 200 27.05 10.66 -19.56
N ASP A 201 26.80 9.44 -20.04
CA ASP A 201 26.79 9.05 -21.46
C ASP A 201 25.39 9.20 -22.11
N GLY A 202 24.35 9.54 -21.34
CA GLY A 202 22.98 9.73 -21.82
C GLY A 202 22.07 8.50 -21.74
N ASP A 203 22.56 7.35 -21.27
CA ASP A 203 21.76 6.13 -21.11
C ASP A 203 20.89 6.19 -19.85
N ILE A 204 19.64 5.77 -19.96
CA ILE A 204 18.73 5.65 -18.82
C ILE A 204 19.16 4.47 -17.93
N VAL A 205 19.80 4.76 -16.81
CA VAL A 205 20.20 3.76 -15.81
C VAL A 205 19.17 3.69 -14.69
N ARG A 206 18.46 2.56 -14.63
CA ARG A 206 17.54 2.23 -13.53
C ARG A 206 18.34 1.99 -12.26
N ARG A 207 18.30 2.91 -11.30
CA ARG A 207 18.87 2.71 -9.95
C ARG A 207 17.78 2.30 -8.96
N TRP A 208 18.19 1.90 -7.75
CA TRP A 208 17.31 1.45 -6.68
C TRP A 208 16.29 2.54 -6.30
N GLU A 209 15.09 2.46 -6.89
CA GLU A 209 13.95 3.27 -6.49
C GLU A 209 12.96 2.41 -5.69
N LEU A 210 12.23 3.03 -4.76
CA LEU A 210 11.02 2.47 -4.17
C LEU A 210 9.96 2.42 -5.29
N LYS A 211 10.09 1.48 -6.22
CA LYS A 211 9.35 1.31 -7.51
C LYS A 211 7.82 1.27 -7.42
N PHE A 212 7.27 1.48 -6.25
CA PHE A 212 5.86 1.32 -5.95
C PHE A 212 5.24 2.58 -5.32
N LEU A 213 5.98 3.68 -5.13
CA LEU A 213 5.38 4.96 -4.73
C LEU A 213 5.80 6.05 -5.71
N PHE A 214 4.81 6.64 -6.38
CA PHE A 214 5.05 7.66 -7.40
C PHE A 214 4.82 9.03 -6.78
N PHE A 215 5.79 9.93 -6.88
CA PHE A 215 5.64 11.30 -6.39
C PHE A 215 5.87 12.28 -7.53
N ASN A 216 4.87 13.13 -7.76
CA ASN A 216 5.10 14.45 -8.34
C ASN A 216 5.26 15.47 -7.19
N PRO A 217 5.75 16.70 -7.47
CA PRO A 217 5.91 17.72 -6.44
C PRO A 217 4.62 18.05 -5.68
N LEU A 218 3.46 18.05 -6.35
CA LEU A 218 2.17 18.33 -5.73
C LEU A 218 1.80 17.27 -4.69
N TRP A 219 1.90 15.99 -5.03
CA TRP A 219 1.60 14.84 -4.18
C TRP A 219 2.53 14.78 -2.97
N ALA A 220 3.80 15.12 -3.18
CA ALA A 220 4.79 15.23 -2.12
C ALA A 220 4.44 16.37 -1.13
N LEU A 221 4.11 17.56 -1.65
CA LEU A 221 3.66 18.70 -0.83
C LEU A 221 2.35 18.41 -0.09
N LEU A 222 1.39 17.76 -0.72
CA LEU A 222 0.14 17.33 -0.09
C LEU A 222 0.41 16.35 1.05
N THR A 223 1.34 15.41 0.87
CA THR A 223 1.73 14.45 1.93
C THR A 223 2.40 15.15 3.11
N ILE A 224 3.25 16.15 2.86
CA ILE A 224 3.85 17.00 3.90
C ILE A 224 2.77 17.80 4.63
N LEU A 225 1.86 18.44 3.90
CA LEU A 225 0.76 19.21 4.48
C LEU A 225 -0.10 18.33 5.39
N PHE A 226 -0.49 17.16 4.91
CA PHE A 226 -1.23 16.19 5.72
C PHE A 226 -0.50 15.81 7.01
N GLY A 227 0.79 15.49 6.92
CA GLY A 227 1.60 15.17 8.09
C GLY A 227 1.68 16.34 9.08
N ALA A 228 1.81 17.57 8.59
CA ALA A 228 1.78 18.77 9.42
C ALA A 228 0.43 18.96 10.13
N LEU A 229 -0.69 18.71 9.46
CA LEU A 229 -2.03 18.79 10.05
C LEU A 229 -2.20 17.76 11.19
N LEU A 230 -1.66 16.54 11.04
CA LEU A 230 -1.65 15.55 12.10
C LEU A 230 -0.79 15.97 13.31
N VAL A 231 0.41 16.49 13.07
CA VAL A 231 1.30 16.99 14.14
C VAL A 231 0.66 18.17 14.89
N ILE A 232 0.00 19.09 14.17
CA ILE A 232 -0.74 20.20 14.77
C ILE A 232 -1.92 19.67 15.60
N GLY A 233 -2.69 18.73 15.08
CA GLY A 233 -3.82 18.13 15.79
C GLY A 233 -3.41 17.31 17.01
N ALA A 234 -2.17 16.84 17.05
CA ALA A 234 -1.60 16.16 18.22
C ALA A 234 -1.21 17.12 19.37
N ARG A 235 -1.24 18.45 19.19
CA ARG A 235 -0.81 19.39 20.24
C ARG A 235 -1.78 19.55 21.40
N SER A 236 -3.09 19.51 21.13
CA SER A 236 -4.11 19.76 22.15
C SER A 236 -5.46 19.21 21.73
N ALA A 237 -6.39 19.04 22.67
CA ALA A 237 -7.77 18.65 22.35
C ALA A 237 -8.46 19.65 21.40
N ARG A 238 -8.12 20.94 21.49
CA ARG A 238 -8.69 22.01 20.64
C ARG A 238 -8.25 21.89 19.18
N THR A 239 -7.08 21.31 18.92
CA THR A 239 -6.53 21.19 17.57
C THR A 239 -6.84 19.86 16.90
N VAL A 240 -7.42 18.88 17.60
CA VAL A 240 -7.76 17.55 17.05
C VAL A 240 -8.66 17.63 15.81
N ALA A 241 -9.56 18.63 15.74
CA ALA A 241 -10.39 18.86 14.56
C ALA A 241 -9.57 19.11 13.28
N VAL A 242 -8.39 19.72 13.40
CA VAL A 242 -7.47 19.95 12.28
C VAL A 242 -6.92 18.62 11.74
N ALA A 243 -6.55 17.69 12.62
CA ALA A 243 -6.10 16.36 12.22
C ALA A 243 -7.24 15.54 11.58
N LEU A 244 -8.47 15.65 12.09
CA LEU A 244 -9.62 15.00 11.47
C LEU A 244 -9.89 15.54 10.07
N ALA A 245 -9.94 16.87 9.91
CA ALA A 245 -10.14 17.49 8.60
C ALA A 245 -9.03 17.09 7.61
N GLY A 246 -7.77 17.12 8.05
CA GLY A 246 -6.62 16.68 7.26
C GLY A 246 -6.74 15.22 6.84
N ALA A 247 -7.06 14.32 7.78
CA ALA A 247 -7.21 12.89 7.50
C ALA A 247 -8.40 12.56 6.60
N THR A 248 -9.54 13.23 6.77
CA THR A 248 -10.69 13.07 5.87
C THR A 248 -10.36 13.57 4.46
N GLY A 249 -9.74 14.75 4.33
CA GLY A 249 -9.32 15.28 3.04
C GLY A 249 -8.32 14.36 2.33
N PHE A 250 -7.36 13.80 3.06
CA PHE A 250 -6.41 12.84 2.51
C PHE A 250 -7.04 11.50 2.13
N GLY A 251 -8.06 11.05 2.88
CA GLY A 251 -8.84 9.87 2.50
C GLY A 251 -9.58 10.06 1.18
N VAL A 252 -10.15 11.25 0.95
CA VAL A 252 -10.76 11.60 -0.35
C VAL A 252 -9.70 11.60 -1.46
N LEU A 253 -8.53 12.19 -1.20
CA LEU A 253 -7.42 12.19 -2.15
C LEU A 253 -6.96 10.77 -2.51
N ALA A 254 -6.92 9.84 -1.55
CA ALA A 254 -6.58 8.44 -1.80
C ALA A 254 -7.59 7.78 -2.76
N ILE A 255 -8.88 8.09 -2.65
CA ILE A 255 -9.92 7.60 -3.57
C ILE A 255 -9.75 8.19 -4.96
N VAL A 256 -9.50 9.50 -5.06
CA VAL A 256 -9.22 10.16 -6.34
C VAL A 256 -8.02 9.52 -7.01
N VAL A 257 -6.93 9.33 -6.27
CA VAL A 257 -5.72 8.71 -6.83
C VAL A 257 -5.99 7.27 -7.25
N PHE A 258 -6.74 6.48 -6.49
CA PHE A 258 -7.06 5.10 -6.84
C PHE A 258 -7.70 4.93 -8.23
N VAL A 259 -8.50 5.91 -8.66
CA VAL A 259 -9.16 5.89 -9.99
C VAL A 259 -8.35 6.60 -11.07
N THR A 260 -7.23 7.22 -10.73
CA THR A 260 -6.26 7.76 -11.69
C THR A 260 -5.26 6.69 -12.11
N GLN A 261 -4.70 6.81 -13.31
CA GLN A 261 -3.53 6.05 -13.72
C GLN A 261 -2.33 7.02 -13.79
N THR A 262 -1.13 6.48 -13.70
CA THR A 262 0.09 7.26 -13.95
C THR A 262 1.01 6.54 -14.92
N PHE A 263 2.08 7.21 -15.34
CA PHE A 263 3.03 6.73 -16.33
C PHE A 263 4.35 6.37 -15.66
N ASP A 264 4.95 5.28 -16.10
CA ASP A 264 6.19 4.75 -15.55
C ASP A 264 7.38 5.36 -16.30
N TYR A 265 7.53 5.01 -17.58
CA TYR A 265 8.55 5.54 -18.49
C TYR A 265 8.12 5.38 -19.95
N LEU A 266 8.85 6.05 -20.85
CA LEU A 266 8.75 5.84 -22.30
C LEU A 266 9.58 4.62 -22.69
N ARG A 267 8.93 3.60 -23.26
CA ARG A 267 9.59 2.40 -23.77
C ARG A 267 10.42 2.73 -25.01
N ASP A 268 11.38 1.85 -25.32
CA ASP A 268 12.25 1.98 -26.51
C ASP A 268 11.47 1.99 -27.84
N ASP A 269 10.23 1.46 -27.82
CA ASP A 269 9.28 1.47 -28.94
C ASP A 269 8.43 2.76 -29.04
N GLY A 270 8.71 3.75 -28.18
CA GLY A 270 8.00 5.02 -28.11
C GLY A 270 6.63 4.96 -27.41
N GLN A 271 6.23 3.81 -26.86
CA GLN A 271 4.99 3.68 -26.09
C GLN A 271 5.20 4.11 -24.65
N VAL A 272 4.18 4.76 -24.06
CA VAL A 272 4.20 5.12 -22.65
C VAL A 272 3.73 3.93 -21.82
N GLN A 273 4.58 3.44 -20.91
CA GLN A 273 4.20 2.40 -19.97
C GLN A 273 3.28 3.01 -18.90
N VAL A 274 2.03 2.55 -18.84
CA VAL A 274 1.07 2.95 -17.79
C VAL A 274 1.21 2.03 -16.58
N ILE A 275 1.03 2.59 -15.39
CA ILE A 275 1.06 1.91 -14.10
C ILE A 275 -0.13 2.32 -13.23
N SER A 276 -0.46 1.45 -12.29
CA SER A 276 -1.49 1.67 -11.30
C SER A 276 -0.98 2.59 -10.19
N THR A 277 -1.80 3.55 -9.78
CA THR A 277 -1.57 4.40 -8.61
C THR A 277 -2.13 3.78 -7.32
N ALA A 278 -2.61 2.54 -7.37
CA ALA A 278 -3.23 1.86 -6.23
C ALA A 278 -2.29 1.75 -5.02
N SER A 279 -0.98 1.73 -5.24
CA SER A 279 0.01 1.77 -4.16
C SER A 279 0.03 3.12 -3.43
N ASN A 280 0.01 4.24 -4.15
CA ASN A 280 -0.18 5.58 -3.56
C ASN A 280 -1.50 5.66 -2.79
N ALA A 281 -2.58 5.15 -3.39
CA ALA A 281 -3.89 5.10 -2.74
C ALA A 281 -3.86 4.26 -1.45
N ALA A 282 -3.18 3.11 -1.44
CA ALA A 282 -3.04 2.27 -0.25
C ALA A 282 -2.28 3.00 0.86
N LEU A 283 -1.14 3.63 0.54
CA LEU A 283 -0.35 4.37 1.53
C LEU A 283 -1.15 5.54 2.12
N TRP A 284 -1.75 6.37 1.27
CA TRP A 284 -2.51 7.54 1.71
C TRP A 284 -3.78 7.15 2.44
N GLY A 285 -4.47 6.11 1.98
CA GLY A 285 -5.60 5.50 2.68
C GLY A 285 -5.19 5.01 4.07
N ALA A 286 -4.00 4.42 4.20
CA ALA A 286 -3.49 3.93 5.47
C ALA A 286 -3.26 5.09 6.43
N LEU A 287 -2.53 6.12 5.98
CA LEU A 287 -2.25 7.32 6.74
C LEU A 287 -3.53 8.07 7.15
N ALA A 288 -4.49 8.21 6.24
CA ALA A 288 -5.79 8.82 6.49
C ALA A 288 -6.59 8.03 7.54
N LEU A 289 -6.69 6.72 7.40
CA LEU A 289 -7.36 5.85 8.36
C LEU A 289 -6.71 5.96 9.75
N ALA A 290 -5.37 5.95 9.79
CA ALA A 290 -4.62 6.15 11.02
C ALA A 290 -4.95 7.48 11.68
N GLY A 291 -4.91 8.58 10.90
CA GLY A 291 -5.25 9.91 11.37
C GLY A 291 -6.65 9.98 11.98
N VAL A 292 -7.66 9.44 11.29
CA VAL A 292 -9.05 9.43 11.78
C VAL A 292 -9.19 8.63 13.08
N LEU A 293 -8.67 7.40 13.13
CA LEU A 293 -8.80 6.53 14.31
C LEU A 293 -8.10 7.11 15.53
N LEU A 294 -6.88 7.62 15.35
CA LEU A 294 -6.07 8.20 16.42
C LEU A 294 -6.65 9.53 16.91
N ALA A 295 -7.10 10.40 16.00
CA ALA A 295 -7.73 11.66 16.35
C ALA A 295 -9.02 11.43 17.17
N ARG A 296 -9.90 10.51 16.73
CA ARG A 296 -11.11 10.13 17.49
C ARG A 296 -10.79 9.57 18.88
N ARG A 297 -9.76 8.72 19.01
CA ARG A 297 -9.36 8.17 20.32
C ARG A 297 -8.73 9.24 21.22
N SER A 298 -8.09 10.26 20.65
CA SER A 298 -7.49 11.35 21.42
C SER A 298 -8.51 12.36 21.96
N SER A 299 -9.69 12.47 21.35
CA SER A 299 -10.76 13.39 21.77
C SER A 299 -11.64 12.87 22.91
N THR A 300 -11.69 11.55 23.15
CA THR A 300 -12.56 10.95 24.19
C THR A 300 -12.09 11.22 25.63
N VAL A 301 -11.02 11.99 25.85
CA VAL A 301 -10.46 12.29 27.19
C VAL A 301 -10.95 13.65 27.74
N ALA A 302 -11.71 14.44 26.98
CA ALA A 302 -12.12 15.79 27.38
C ALA A 302 -13.53 15.85 27.99
N VAL A 303 -13.77 15.18 29.14
CA VAL A 303 -14.82 15.60 30.09
C VAL A 303 -14.26 15.44 31.50
N PRO A 304 -13.79 16.54 32.15
CA PRO A 304 -13.71 16.54 33.60
C PRO A 304 -15.14 16.40 34.12
N ALA A 305 -15.38 15.40 34.97
CA ALA A 305 -16.57 15.41 35.80
C ALA A 305 -16.58 16.74 36.57
N SER A 306 -17.53 17.62 36.26
CA SER A 306 -17.88 18.68 37.17
C SER A 306 -18.46 18.00 38.40
N GLU A 307 -17.66 17.90 39.47
CA GLU A 307 -18.16 17.59 40.80
C GLU A 307 -19.21 18.66 41.13
N GLY A 308 -20.45 18.21 41.31
CA GLY A 308 -21.57 18.96 41.87
C GLY A 308 -21.96 18.36 43.21
#